data_AF-A0A1C6QF29-F1
#
_entry.id   AF-A0A1C6QF29-F1
#
_cell.length_a   1.000
_cell.length_b   1.000
_cell.length_c   1.000
_cell.angle_alpha   90.00
_cell.angle_beta   90.00
_cell.angle_gamma   90.00
#
_symmetry.space_group_name_H-M   'P 1'
#
loop_
_entity.id
_entity.type
_entity.pdbx_description
1 polymer ?
#
loop_
_entity_poly.entity_id
_entity_poly.type
_entity_poly.pdbx_seq_one_letter_code
_entity_poly.pdbx_strand_id
1 'polypeptide(L)'
;METYRTWLEVRFPDNDGRDDAWQRYDQVVNPYLSMAPASESQYDDDYIWLPGTPAERARDDLNEALDIVIDEQYLARVVREGTMDVRVRLLENAFGEAGEVVAVCTPTPQQKAEAYLSAAVRGYDAVRSDLRDRIRIARHAGVSVNSLIDAAASRVDADEIHALLEADRLSEAVREVIKGWPDQEGRTDVVVADNNSVHVLLRTSFSQEMNYEEMCLADDSYGYEDCEDGDWWGYKDGVRDAEALLKLLTAHYIVTRGNAPATAHDLAPKDPHQPGHVRITLRSADELMPTVS
;
A
#
# COMPACT_ATOMS: atom_id res chain seq x y z
N MET A 1 -40.70 22.27 2.83
CA MET A 1 -40.05 21.15 3.53
C MET A 1 -38.81 20.83 2.73
N GLU A 2 -37.63 21.13 3.30
CA GLU A 2 -36.34 20.81 2.68
C GLU A 2 -36.19 19.28 2.72
N THR A 3 -36.01 18.67 1.55
CA THR A 3 -35.80 17.22 1.43
C THR A 3 -34.36 16.99 1.03
N TYR A 4 -33.61 16.26 1.85
CA TYR A 4 -32.21 15.96 1.56
C TYR A 4 -32.06 14.59 0.92
N ARG A 5 -31.12 14.48 -0.02
CA ARG A 5 -30.70 13.21 -0.65
C ARG A 5 -29.19 13.12 -0.61
N THR A 6 -28.69 11.93 -0.32
CA THR A 6 -27.25 11.67 -0.29
C THR A 6 -26.79 10.95 -1.56
N TRP A 7 -25.73 11.47 -2.18
CA TRP A 7 -24.97 10.78 -3.23
C TRP A 7 -23.63 10.32 -2.66
N LEU A 8 -23.39 9.02 -2.69
CA LEU A 8 -22.08 8.44 -2.46
C LEU A 8 -21.34 8.39 -3.80
N GLU A 9 -20.16 8.98 -3.86
CA GLU A 9 -19.29 8.95 -5.03
C GLU A 9 -18.00 8.21 -4.68
N VAL A 10 -17.56 7.33 -5.58
CA VAL A 10 -16.36 6.52 -5.44
C VAL A 10 -15.42 6.73 -6.61
N ARG A 11 -14.13 6.52 -6.39
CA ARG A 11 -13.10 6.63 -7.43
C ARG A 11 -11.96 5.67 -7.15
N PHE A 12 -11.40 5.08 -8.21
CA PHE A 12 -10.23 4.21 -8.16
C PHE A 12 -9.04 4.91 -8.86
N PRO A 13 -7.80 4.63 -8.47
CA PRO A 13 -6.66 4.96 -9.30
C PRO A 13 -6.69 4.09 -10.57
N ASP A 14 -6.35 4.68 -11.71
CA ASP A 14 -6.12 3.96 -12.97
C ASP A 14 -4.79 3.17 -12.90
N ASN A 15 -4.51 2.39 -13.94
CA ASN A 15 -3.30 1.56 -14.01
C ASN A 15 -1.99 2.37 -13.97
N ASP A 16 -2.04 3.68 -14.25
CA ASP A 16 -0.92 4.62 -14.22
C ASP A 16 -0.83 5.37 -12.88
N GLY A 17 -1.67 5.02 -11.89
CA GLY A 17 -1.73 5.65 -10.58
C GLY A 17 -2.37 7.04 -10.58
N ARG A 18 -3.07 7.42 -11.66
CA ARG A 18 -3.85 8.65 -11.74
C ARG A 18 -5.29 8.41 -11.32
N ASP A 19 -5.89 9.43 -10.74
CA ASP A 19 -7.26 9.38 -10.28
C ASP A 19 -8.28 9.28 -11.44
N ASP A 20 -9.13 8.24 -11.48
CA ASP A 20 -10.23 8.14 -12.44
C ASP A 20 -11.32 9.21 -12.25
N ALA A 21 -12.30 9.27 -13.15
CA ALA A 21 -13.51 10.06 -12.91
C ALA A 21 -14.29 9.51 -11.69
N TRP A 22 -14.88 10.41 -10.90
CA TRP A 22 -15.79 10.03 -9.82
C TRP A 22 -17.03 9.34 -10.37
N GLN A 23 -17.34 8.16 -9.84
CA GLN A 23 -18.51 7.37 -10.19
C GLN A 23 -19.55 7.46 -9.07
N ARG A 24 -20.82 7.64 -9.43
CA ARG A 24 -21.92 7.67 -8.46
C ARG A 24 -22.38 6.27 -8.11
N TYR A 25 -22.48 6.00 -6.82
CA TYR A 25 -22.87 4.71 -6.29
C TYR A 25 -24.36 4.39 -6.54
N ASP A 26 -25.23 5.40 -6.67
CA ASP A 26 -26.64 5.13 -6.96
C ASP A 26 -26.90 4.63 -8.40
N GLN A 27 -25.84 4.53 -9.22
CA GLN A 27 -25.85 3.95 -10.56
C GLN A 27 -25.27 2.52 -10.61
N VAL A 28 -24.92 1.91 -9.45
CA VAL A 28 -24.54 0.49 -9.35
C VAL A 28 -25.70 -0.39 -8.89
N VAL A 29 -25.57 -1.72 -9.03
CA VAL A 29 -26.67 -2.71 -8.95
C VAL A 29 -27.51 -2.63 -7.65
N ASN A 30 -26.92 -2.19 -6.52
CA ASN A 30 -27.62 -1.96 -5.25
C ASN A 30 -27.28 -0.58 -4.65
N PRO A 31 -28.04 0.48 -5.00
CA PRO A 31 -27.72 1.84 -4.60
C PRO A 31 -27.92 2.06 -3.09
N TYR A 32 -26.93 2.67 -2.43
CA TYR A 32 -27.08 3.22 -1.07
C TYR A 32 -28.03 4.42 -1.15
N LEU A 33 -29.23 4.25 -0.59
CA LEU A 33 -30.25 5.29 -0.55
C LEU A 33 -30.46 5.69 0.92
N SER A 34 -29.56 6.53 1.43
CA SER A 34 -29.86 7.27 2.65
C SER A 34 -30.83 8.40 2.30
N MET A 35 -32.07 8.28 2.79
CA MET A 35 -33.02 9.37 2.86
C MET A 35 -32.92 9.95 4.27
N ALA A 36 -32.04 10.92 4.49
CA ALA A 36 -31.96 11.61 5.77
C ALA A 36 -33.23 12.46 5.98
N PRO A 37 -34.16 12.10 6.89
CA PRO A 37 -35.39 12.84 7.05
C PRO A 37 -35.13 14.20 7.72
N ALA A 38 -35.95 15.19 7.38
CA ALA A 38 -35.79 16.55 7.86
C ALA A 38 -36.57 16.86 9.17
N SER A 39 -37.32 15.92 9.75
CA SER A 39 -38.18 16.24 10.91
C SER A 39 -38.44 15.06 11.84
N GLU A 40 -38.54 15.36 13.14
CA GLU A 40 -38.90 14.44 14.25
C GLU A 40 -40.18 13.64 13.98
N SER A 41 -41.09 14.19 13.16
CA SER A 41 -42.40 13.60 12.88
C SER A 41 -42.42 12.29 12.08
N GLN A 42 -41.27 11.76 11.65
CA GLN A 42 -41.18 10.45 10.96
C GLN A 42 -40.61 9.32 11.83
N TYR A 43 -40.32 9.59 13.10
CA TYR A 43 -39.78 8.61 14.02
C TYR A 43 -40.77 8.42 15.18
N ASP A 44 -41.41 7.25 15.23
CA ASP A 44 -42.38 6.88 16.26
C ASP A 44 -41.74 6.60 17.65
N ASP A 45 -40.41 6.75 17.77
CA ASP A 45 -39.67 6.55 19.02
C ASP A 45 -38.87 7.80 19.40
N ASP A 46 -39.21 8.39 20.55
CA ASP A 46 -38.66 9.62 21.16
C ASP A 46 -37.14 9.58 21.53
N TYR A 47 -36.37 8.64 20.97
CA TYR A 47 -34.96 8.40 21.32
C TYR A 47 -33.99 8.46 20.14
N ILE A 48 -34.43 8.76 18.91
CA ILE A 48 -33.55 8.81 17.74
C ILE A 48 -33.38 10.26 17.28
N TRP A 49 -32.18 10.78 17.56
CA TRP A 49 -31.66 12.09 17.20
C TRP A 49 -31.86 12.39 15.70
N LEU A 50 -32.58 13.45 15.35
CA LEU A 50 -32.70 13.93 13.97
C LEU A 50 -31.89 15.22 13.77
N PRO A 51 -30.79 15.21 13.01
CA PRO A 51 -29.53 15.73 13.55
C PRO A 51 -29.04 16.99 12.83
N GLY A 52 -28.32 17.85 13.53
CA GLY A 52 -27.22 18.67 13.01
C GLY A 52 -27.39 19.57 11.76
N THR A 53 -26.36 20.35 11.50
CA THR A 53 -26.13 21.10 10.26
C THR A 53 -26.01 20.14 9.05
N PRO A 54 -26.23 20.60 7.80
CA PRO A 54 -26.02 19.77 6.59
C PRO A 54 -24.65 19.07 6.54
N ALA A 55 -23.61 19.67 7.11
CA ALA A 55 -22.27 19.09 7.18
C ALA A 55 -22.19 17.89 8.16
N GLU A 56 -22.90 17.94 9.29
CA GLU A 56 -22.97 16.84 10.26
C GLU A 56 -23.73 15.65 9.66
N ARG A 57 -24.83 15.92 8.93
CA ARG A 57 -25.57 14.88 8.20
C ARG A 57 -24.72 14.18 7.13
N ALA A 58 -24.03 14.97 6.30
CA ALA A 58 -23.12 14.43 5.28
C ALA A 58 -21.97 13.63 5.90
N ARG A 59 -21.57 13.97 7.13
CA ARG A 59 -20.54 13.25 7.88
C ARG A 59 -21.05 11.92 8.43
N ASP A 60 -22.27 11.88 8.96
CA ASP A 60 -22.88 10.64 9.47
C ASP A 60 -23.07 9.63 8.33
N ASP A 61 -23.60 10.08 7.18
CA ASP A 61 -23.71 9.24 5.99
C ASP A 61 -22.36 8.75 5.46
N LEU A 62 -21.31 9.58 5.57
CA LEU A 62 -19.96 9.16 5.20
C LEU A 62 -19.44 8.07 6.14
N ASN A 63 -19.67 8.19 7.45
CA ASN A 63 -19.24 7.18 8.41
C ASN A 63 -19.94 5.83 8.16
N GLU A 64 -21.24 5.85 7.88
CA GLU A 64 -22.01 4.66 7.52
C GLU A 64 -21.50 4.05 6.19
N ALA A 65 -21.24 4.87 5.18
CA ALA A 65 -20.70 4.40 3.92
C ALA A 65 -19.30 3.76 4.07
N LEU A 66 -18.43 4.31 4.91
CA LEU A 66 -17.09 3.73 5.15
C LEU A 66 -17.16 2.36 5.83
N ASP A 67 -18.16 2.11 6.66
CA ASP A 67 -18.33 0.83 7.38
C ASP A 67 -19.01 -0.23 6.48
N ILE A 68 -20.07 0.14 5.77
CA ILE A 68 -20.91 -0.81 5.01
C ILE A 68 -20.44 -0.98 3.56
N VAL A 69 -20.15 0.11 2.86
CA VAL A 69 -19.96 0.08 1.39
C VAL A 69 -18.59 -0.49 1.00
N ILE A 70 -17.56 -0.17 1.78
CA ILE A 70 -16.23 -0.75 1.59
C ILE A 70 -16.28 -2.27 1.83
N ASP A 71 -16.91 -2.69 2.92
CA ASP A 71 -16.89 -4.08 3.40
C ASP A 71 -17.80 -5.00 2.56
N GLU A 72 -18.99 -4.55 2.18
CA GLU A 72 -19.97 -5.43 1.52
C GLU A 72 -19.92 -5.39 -0.01
N GLN A 73 -19.61 -4.25 -0.63
CA GLN A 73 -19.81 -4.07 -2.08
C GLN A 73 -18.51 -3.88 -2.87
N TYR A 74 -17.51 -3.21 -2.30
CA TYR A 74 -16.24 -2.96 -3.00
C TYR A 74 -15.06 -3.76 -2.47
N LEU A 75 -15.22 -4.58 -1.42
CA LEU A 75 -14.12 -5.32 -0.81
C LEU A 75 -13.32 -6.13 -1.84
N ALA A 76 -13.98 -6.88 -2.72
CA ALA A 76 -13.31 -7.66 -3.76
C ALA A 76 -12.50 -6.79 -4.73
N ARG A 77 -12.99 -5.59 -5.05
CA ARG A 77 -12.29 -4.65 -5.95
C ARG A 77 -11.16 -3.92 -5.23
N VAL A 78 -11.36 -3.53 -3.98
CA VAL A 78 -10.33 -2.95 -3.10
C VAL A 78 -9.18 -3.93 -2.87
N VAL A 79 -9.48 -5.22 -2.68
CA VAL A 79 -8.44 -6.26 -2.55
C VAL A 79 -7.65 -6.42 -3.87
N ARG A 80 -8.30 -6.28 -5.02
CA ARG A 80 -7.64 -6.41 -6.34
C ARG A 80 -6.88 -5.16 -6.79
N GLU A 81 -7.47 -3.98 -6.57
CA GLU A 81 -7.06 -2.69 -7.16
C GLU A 81 -6.48 -1.72 -6.11
N GLY A 82 -6.43 -2.11 -4.83
CA GLY A 82 -5.73 -1.37 -3.77
C GLY A 82 -6.63 -0.44 -2.96
N THR A 83 -6.64 0.86 -3.27
CA THR A 83 -7.39 1.87 -2.49
C THR A 83 -8.47 2.53 -3.33
N MET A 84 -9.63 2.78 -2.72
CA MET A 84 -10.74 3.52 -3.31
C MET A 84 -10.97 4.83 -2.56
N ASP A 85 -11.07 5.93 -3.28
CA ASP A 85 -11.53 7.20 -2.75
C ASP A 85 -13.05 7.22 -2.64
N VAL A 86 -13.54 7.83 -1.55
CA VAL A 86 -14.97 7.92 -1.24
C VAL A 86 -15.29 9.35 -0.86
N ARG A 87 -16.43 9.87 -1.29
CA ARG A 87 -17.00 11.09 -0.73
C ARG A 87 -18.51 11.06 -0.75
N VAL A 88 -19.12 11.78 0.17
CA VAL A 88 -20.56 11.97 0.28
C VAL A 88 -20.90 13.39 -0.17
N ARG A 89 -21.92 13.52 -1.02
CA ARG A 89 -22.56 14.79 -1.36
C ARG A 89 -23.98 14.79 -0.85
N LEU A 90 -24.34 15.80 -0.08
CA LEU A 90 -25.71 16.04 0.37
C LEU A 90 -26.37 17.04 -0.58
N LEU A 91 -27.54 16.69 -1.08
CA LEU A 91 -28.33 17.50 -1.99
C LEU A 91 -29.63 17.94 -1.35
N GLU A 92 -30.04 19.17 -1.60
CA GLU A 92 -31.32 19.71 -1.16
C GLU A 92 -32.32 19.80 -2.33
N ASN A 93 -33.60 19.61 -2.04
CA ASN A 93 -34.72 19.67 -2.98
C ASN A 93 -34.64 18.64 -4.13
N ALA A 94 -34.01 17.50 -3.88
CA ALA A 94 -33.68 16.49 -4.90
C ALA A 94 -34.83 15.52 -5.21
N PHE A 95 -35.96 16.02 -5.71
CA PHE A 95 -36.91 15.19 -6.50
C PHE A 95 -36.55 15.31 -7.99
N GLY A 96 -35.38 14.77 -8.39
CA GLY A 96 -34.85 14.79 -9.76
C GLY A 96 -33.31 14.74 -9.83
N GLU A 97 -32.73 14.75 -11.03
CA GLU A 97 -31.26 14.70 -11.26
C GLU A 97 -30.52 16.02 -10.92
N ALA A 98 -31.24 17.12 -10.68
CA ALA A 98 -30.69 18.47 -10.56
C ALA A 98 -30.87 19.10 -9.15
N GLY A 99 -30.66 18.33 -8.09
CA GLY A 99 -30.61 18.88 -6.73
C GLY A 99 -29.40 19.80 -6.52
N GLU A 100 -29.50 20.79 -5.63
CA GLU A 100 -28.37 21.65 -5.27
C GLU A 100 -27.48 20.94 -4.23
N VAL A 101 -26.18 20.89 -4.46
CA VAL A 101 -25.23 20.31 -3.48
C VAL A 101 -25.02 21.31 -2.35
N VAL A 102 -25.49 20.95 -1.16
CA VAL A 102 -25.43 21.79 0.05
C VAL A 102 -24.30 21.39 1.00
N ALA A 103 -23.77 20.17 0.87
CA ALA A 103 -22.57 19.74 1.59
C ALA A 103 -21.79 18.68 0.82
N VAL A 104 -20.46 18.69 0.99
CA VAL A 104 -19.57 17.61 0.52
C VAL A 104 -18.70 17.18 1.68
N CYS A 105 -18.71 15.88 1.99
CA CYS A 105 -17.89 15.29 3.04
C CYS A 105 -16.94 14.25 2.43
N THR A 106 -15.65 14.40 2.70
CA THR A 106 -14.59 13.49 2.27
C THR A 106 -13.88 12.98 3.52
N PRO A 107 -13.53 11.68 3.61
CA PRO A 107 -12.80 11.15 4.75
C PRO A 107 -11.40 11.75 4.80
N THR A 108 -10.87 11.92 6.01
CA THR A 108 -9.43 12.17 6.15
C THR A 108 -8.66 10.90 5.74
N PRO A 109 -7.37 11.02 5.37
CA PRO A 109 -6.53 9.84 5.10
C PRO A 109 -6.55 8.84 6.26
N GLN A 110 -6.58 9.33 7.51
CA GLN A 110 -6.68 8.50 8.69
C GLN A 110 -7.99 7.71 8.74
N GLN A 111 -9.14 8.37 8.59
CA GLN A 111 -10.45 7.70 8.61
C GLN A 111 -10.59 6.67 7.50
N LYS A 112 -10.07 7.00 6.32
CA LYS A 112 -10.00 6.08 5.18
C LYS A 112 -9.19 4.83 5.55
N ALA A 113 -7.99 5.01 6.10
CA ALA A 113 -7.12 3.90 6.45
C ALA A 113 -7.67 3.03 7.60
N GLU A 114 -8.33 3.64 8.59
CA GLU A 114 -9.03 2.93 9.67
C GLU A 114 -10.17 2.07 9.12
N ALA A 115 -10.95 2.59 8.16
CA ALA A 115 -12.02 1.83 7.50
C ALA A 115 -11.46 0.61 6.73
N TYR A 116 -10.38 0.79 5.95
CA TYR A 116 -9.73 -0.31 5.25
C TYR A 116 -9.12 -1.34 6.19
N LEU A 117 -8.53 -0.91 7.29
CA LEU A 117 -8.01 -1.82 8.31
C LEU A 117 -9.15 -2.64 8.95
N SER A 118 -10.26 -1.99 9.31
CA SER A 118 -11.44 -2.65 9.87
C SER A 118 -12.01 -3.70 8.91
N ALA A 119 -12.20 -3.35 7.64
CA ALA A 119 -12.62 -4.27 6.59
C ALA A 119 -11.63 -5.44 6.43
N ALA A 120 -10.32 -5.16 6.52
CA ALA A 120 -9.30 -6.19 6.42
C ALA A 120 -9.31 -7.20 7.59
N VAL A 121 -9.61 -6.72 8.80
CA VAL A 121 -9.75 -7.56 10.00
C VAL A 121 -11.01 -8.45 9.93
N ARG A 122 -12.12 -7.90 9.41
CA ARG A 122 -13.40 -8.60 9.22
C ARG A 122 -13.40 -9.57 8.03
N GLY A 123 -12.60 -9.28 7.00
CA GLY A 123 -12.56 -9.99 5.72
C GLY A 123 -11.95 -11.40 5.70
N TYR A 124 -12.00 -12.03 4.52
CA TYR A 124 -11.57 -13.41 4.23
C TYR A 124 -10.04 -13.60 4.24
N ASP A 125 -9.56 -14.81 4.53
CA ASP A 125 -8.14 -15.15 4.80
C ASP A 125 -7.12 -14.74 3.71
N ALA A 126 -7.55 -14.50 2.45
CA ALA A 126 -6.69 -13.93 1.40
C ALA A 126 -6.18 -12.50 1.73
N VAL A 127 -6.78 -11.86 2.73
CA VAL A 127 -6.45 -10.52 3.23
C VAL A 127 -5.30 -10.54 4.23
N ARG A 128 -4.77 -11.70 4.67
CA ARG A 128 -3.68 -11.72 5.67
C ARG A 128 -2.39 -11.05 5.19
N SER A 129 -2.02 -11.21 3.91
CA SER A 129 -0.90 -10.45 3.32
C SER A 129 -1.24 -8.96 3.17
N ASP A 130 -2.49 -8.64 2.86
CA ASP A 130 -2.98 -7.25 2.76
C ASP A 130 -3.10 -6.57 4.14
N LEU A 131 -3.35 -7.30 5.23
CA LEU A 131 -3.55 -6.76 6.57
C LEU A 131 -2.28 -6.05 7.08
N ARG A 132 -1.10 -6.63 6.81
CA ARG A 132 0.20 -6.03 7.14
C ARG A 132 0.37 -4.70 6.40
N ASP A 133 -0.03 -4.66 5.13
CA ASP A 133 0.02 -3.42 4.32
C ASP A 133 -0.99 -2.38 4.82
N ARG A 134 -2.21 -2.78 5.19
CA ARG A 134 -3.21 -1.88 5.78
C ARG A 134 -2.75 -1.31 7.12
N ILE A 135 -2.09 -2.09 7.97
CA ILE A 135 -1.50 -1.62 9.23
C ILE A 135 -0.45 -0.53 8.94
N ARG A 136 0.44 -0.75 7.96
CA ARG A 136 1.46 0.24 7.56
C ARG A 136 0.82 1.51 6.99
N ILE A 137 -0.12 1.38 6.06
CA ILE A 137 -0.86 2.51 5.47
C ILE A 137 -1.57 3.32 6.57
N ALA A 138 -2.25 2.65 7.50
CA ALA A 138 -2.91 3.30 8.63
C ALA A 138 -1.91 4.03 9.53
N ARG A 139 -0.74 3.44 9.79
CA ARG A 139 0.32 4.10 10.54
C ARG A 139 0.82 5.37 9.85
N HIS A 140 1.07 5.36 8.54
CA HIS A 140 1.47 6.54 7.77
C HIS A 140 0.36 7.60 7.70
N ALA A 141 -0.89 7.17 7.69
CA ALA A 141 -2.05 8.06 7.72
C ALA A 141 -2.26 8.74 9.09
N GLY A 142 -1.50 8.37 10.11
CA GLY A 142 -1.50 9.00 11.44
C GLY A 142 -2.21 8.20 12.53
N VAL A 143 -2.68 6.97 12.25
CA VAL A 143 -3.29 6.10 13.26
C VAL A 143 -2.25 5.71 14.32
N SER A 144 -2.64 5.79 15.60
CA SER A 144 -1.75 5.48 16.71
C SER A 144 -1.45 3.98 16.81
N VAL A 145 -0.27 3.62 17.31
CA VAL A 145 0.13 2.21 17.46
C VAL A 145 -0.85 1.44 18.37
N ASN A 146 -1.31 2.04 19.46
CA ASN A 146 -2.28 1.41 20.35
C ASN A 146 -3.61 1.14 19.62
N SER A 147 -4.09 2.09 18.81
CA SER A 147 -5.30 1.91 18.01
C SER A 147 -5.14 0.79 16.97
N LEU A 148 -3.96 0.65 16.36
CA LEU A 148 -3.66 -0.45 15.43
C LEU A 148 -3.66 -1.81 16.15
N ILE A 149 -3.07 -1.87 17.35
CA ILE A 149 -3.06 -3.07 18.19
C ILE A 149 -4.49 -3.46 18.56
N ASP A 150 -5.29 -2.52 19.07
CA ASP A 150 -6.67 -2.77 19.46
C ASP A 150 -7.52 -3.24 18.27
N ALA A 151 -7.36 -2.61 17.10
CA ALA A 151 -8.10 -2.95 15.90
C ALA A 151 -7.74 -4.35 15.36
N ALA A 152 -6.46 -4.75 15.43
CA ALA A 152 -5.97 -6.00 14.86
C ALA A 152 -5.81 -7.15 15.89
N ALA A 153 -6.13 -6.93 17.17
CA ALA A 153 -5.88 -7.86 18.28
C ALA A 153 -6.42 -9.28 18.10
N SER A 154 -7.46 -9.47 17.27
CA SER A 154 -8.04 -10.79 16.99
C SER A 154 -7.30 -11.58 15.91
N ARG A 155 -6.35 -10.95 15.20
CA ARG A 155 -5.69 -11.51 14.01
C ARG A 155 -4.16 -11.48 14.10
N VAL A 156 -3.59 -10.47 14.75
CA VAL A 156 -2.15 -10.22 14.81
C VAL A 156 -1.74 -9.84 16.22
N ASP A 157 -0.68 -10.46 16.73
CA ASP A 157 -0.16 -10.16 18.06
C ASP A 157 0.47 -8.76 18.11
N ALA A 158 0.38 -8.10 19.27
CA ALA A 158 0.96 -6.76 19.45
C ALA A 158 2.46 -6.71 19.13
N ASP A 159 3.22 -7.76 19.50
CA ASP A 159 4.65 -7.87 19.21
C ASP A 159 4.92 -7.96 17.70
N GLU A 160 4.05 -8.62 16.93
CA GLU A 160 4.16 -8.70 15.48
C GLU A 160 3.90 -7.32 14.84
N ILE A 161 2.94 -6.55 15.35
CA ILE A 161 2.67 -5.17 14.91
C ILE A 161 3.88 -4.28 15.20
N HIS A 162 4.45 -4.35 16.40
CA HIS A 162 5.65 -3.59 16.74
C HIS A 162 6.83 -3.94 15.82
N ALA A 163 7.06 -5.22 15.57
CA ALA A 163 8.13 -5.68 14.68
C ALA A 163 7.88 -5.24 13.22
N LEU A 164 6.64 -5.28 12.74
CA LEU A 164 6.26 -4.79 11.41
C LEU A 164 6.53 -3.30 11.26
N LEU A 165 6.09 -2.48 12.22
CA LEU A 165 6.27 -1.02 12.16
C LEU A 165 7.74 -0.61 12.27
N GLU A 166 8.54 -1.35 13.05
CA GLU A 166 9.98 -1.12 13.12
C GLU A 166 10.69 -1.52 11.82
N ALA A 167 10.30 -2.64 11.22
CA ALA A 167 10.80 -3.06 9.91
C ALA A 167 10.42 -2.05 8.81
N ASP A 168 9.20 -1.53 8.86
CA ASP A 168 8.73 -0.51 7.93
C ASP A 168 9.51 0.80 8.06
N ARG A 169 9.71 1.28 9.29
CA ARG A 169 10.58 2.43 9.59
C ARG A 169 12.01 2.23 9.08
N LEU A 170 12.57 1.03 9.25
CA LEU A 170 13.88 0.69 8.69
C LEU A 170 13.84 0.70 7.15
N SER A 171 12.79 0.17 6.53
CA SER A 171 12.63 0.17 5.08
C SER A 171 12.57 1.59 4.50
N GLU A 172 11.88 2.52 5.15
CA GLU A 172 11.86 3.94 4.77
C GLU A 172 13.25 4.58 4.89
N ALA A 173 13.96 4.33 5.99
CA ALA A 173 15.32 4.83 6.16
C ALA A 173 16.27 4.31 5.08
N VAL A 174 16.15 3.02 4.71
CA VAL A 174 16.91 2.43 3.61
C VAL A 174 16.54 3.08 2.28
N ARG A 175 15.25 3.31 2.01
CA ARG A 175 14.78 4.03 0.81
C ARG A 175 15.41 5.42 0.71
N GLU A 176 15.50 6.16 1.82
CA GLU A 176 16.17 7.47 1.82
C GLU A 176 17.66 7.38 1.50
N VAL A 177 18.36 6.36 2.00
CA VAL A 177 19.77 6.14 1.66
C VAL A 177 19.95 5.83 0.16
N ILE A 178 19.12 4.95 -0.40
CA ILE A 178 19.24 4.57 -1.82
C ILE A 178 18.72 5.64 -2.79
N LYS A 179 17.86 6.59 -2.37
CA LYS A 179 17.43 7.72 -3.21
C LYS A 179 18.61 8.55 -3.75
N GLY A 180 19.74 8.57 -3.03
CA GLY A 180 20.96 9.23 -3.47
C GLY A 180 21.78 8.44 -4.51
N TRP A 181 21.39 7.21 -4.82
CA TRP A 181 22.04 6.34 -5.79
C TRP A 181 21.33 6.45 -7.16
N PRO A 182 22.07 6.57 -8.28
CA PRO A 182 21.49 6.74 -9.61
C PRO A 182 20.87 5.44 -10.12
N ASP A 183 19.64 5.14 -9.70
CA ASP A 183 18.84 4.06 -10.26
C ASP A 183 18.15 4.51 -11.56
N GLN A 184 18.88 4.44 -12.68
CA GLN A 184 18.40 4.97 -13.96
C GLN A 184 17.15 4.26 -14.50
N GLU A 185 16.83 3.07 -14.00
CA GLU A 185 15.79 2.18 -14.56
C GLU A 185 14.80 1.67 -13.49
N GLY A 186 14.86 2.17 -12.25
CA GLY A 186 14.00 1.70 -11.16
C GLY A 186 14.19 0.21 -10.82
N ARG A 187 15.44 -0.26 -10.92
CA ARG A 187 15.83 -1.66 -10.73
C ARG A 187 15.90 -2.08 -9.26
N THR A 188 15.93 -1.10 -8.36
CA THR A 188 16.07 -1.30 -6.92
C THR A 188 14.71 -1.23 -6.25
N ASP A 189 14.47 -2.15 -5.33
CA ASP A 189 13.28 -2.09 -4.47
C ASP A 189 13.65 -2.42 -3.02
N VAL A 190 12.88 -1.89 -2.07
CA VAL A 190 13.03 -2.18 -0.64
C VAL A 190 11.74 -2.77 -0.14
N VAL A 191 11.81 -4.01 0.33
CA VAL A 191 10.64 -4.79 0.72
C VAL A 191 10.74 -5.21 2.19
N VAL A 192 9.59 -5.24 2.86
CA VAL A 192 9.44 -5.84 4.20
C VAL A 192 8.85 -7.22 3.98
N ALA A 193 9.63 -8.27 4.23
CA ALA A 193 9.18 -9.65 4.10
C ALA A 193 8.19 -10.02 5.22
N ASP A 194 7.48 -11.13 5.04
CA ASP A 194 6.45 -11.62 5.98
C ASP A 194 6.97 -11.85 7.40
N ASN A 195 8.26 -12.18 7.54
CA ASN A 195 8.93 -12.36 8.82
C ASN A 195 9.48 -11.05 9.42
N ASN A 196 8.98 -9.89 8.99
CA ASN A 196 9.42 -8.55 9.41
C ASN A 196 10.91 -8.26 9.12
N SER A 197 11.53 -8.94 8.16
CA SER A 197 12.89 -8.61 7.71
C SER A 197 12.87 -7.64 6.53
N VAL A 198 13.80 -6.68 6.53
CA VAL A 198 13.93 -5.71 5.44
C VAL A 198 14.93 -6.24 4.43
N HIS A 199 14.55 -6.24 3.15
CA HIS A 199 15.41 -6.64 2.05
C HIS A 199 15.55 -5.51 1.03
N VAL A 200 16.73 -5.41 0.44
CA VAL A 200 16.96 -4.63 -0.78
C VAL A 200 17.08 -5.62 -1.92
N LEU A 201 16.29 -5.37 -2.97
CA LEU A 201 16.28 -6.11 -4.21
C LEU A 201 17.01 -5.31 -5.29
N LEU A 202 17.75 -5.98 -6.17
CA LEU A 202 18.30 -5.40 -7.39
C LEU A 202 17.98 -6.31 -8.57
N ARG A 203 17.32 -5.75 -9.59
CA ARG A 203 17.05 -6.43 -10.87
C ARG A 203 18.19 -6.11 -11.83
N THR A 204 18.92 -7.12 -12.28
CA THR A 204 20.16 -6.93 -13.05
C THR A 204 19.99 -6.95 -14.57
N SER A 205 18.83 -7.34 -15.10
CA SER A 205 18.60 -7.46 -16.54
C SER A 205 18.09 -6.16 -17.18
N PHE A 206 18.79 -5.68 -18.21
CA PHE A 206 18.51 -4.47 -18.98
C PHE A 206 17.38 -4.59 -20.04
N SER A 207 16.71 -5.73 -20.17
CA SER A 207 15.71 -5.93 -21.24
C SER A 207 14.49 -6.74 -20.76
N GLN A 208 13.58 -6.07 -20.06
CA GLN A 208 12.25 -6.62 -19.76
C GLN A 208 11.35 -6.81 -21.00
N GLU A 209 11.80 -6.49 -22.23
CA GLU A 209 11.00 -6.62 -23.45
C GLU A 209 11.33 -7.83 -24.35
N MET A 210 12.44 -8.55 -24.13
CA MET A 210 12.64 -9.82 -24.86
C MET A 210 12.20 -10.99 -23.98
N ASN A 211 11.10 -11.64 -24.40
CA ASN A 211 10.60 -12.87 -23.81
C ASN A 211 11.74 -13.89 -23.71
N TYR A 212 12.11 -14.23 -22.48
CA TYR A 212 12.96 -15.38 -22.17
C TYR A 212 12.51 -16.64 -22.94
N GLU A 213 11.20 -16.84 -23.05
CA GLU A 213 10.58 -17.94 -23.80
C GLU A 213 10.79 -17.85 -25.32
N GLU A 214 10.77 -16.65 -25.92
CA GLU A 214 11.01 -16.47 -27.37
C GLU A 214 12.46 -16.78 -27.76
N MET A 215 13.40 -16.61 -26.82
CA MET A 215 14.81 -16.94 -27.06
C MET A 215 15.16 -18.40 -26.78
N CYS A 216 14.53 -19.07 -25.81
CA CYS A 216 14.68 -20.52 -25.63
C CYS A 216 14.11 -21.32 -26.82
N LEU A 217 13.24 -20.73 -27.64
CA LEU A 217 12.71 -21.31 -28.87
C LEU A 217 13.67 -21.13 -30.07
N ALA A 218 14.66 -20.25 -29.99
CA ALA A 218 15.60 -19.95 -31.06
C ALA A 218 16.95 -20.66 -30.82
N ASP A 219 17.00 -21.94 -31.21
CA ASP A 219 18.15 -22.85 -31.30
C ASP A 219 18.79 -23.36 -29.99
N ASP A 220 18.90 -24.69 -29.92
CA ASP A 220 19.61 -25.56 -28.94
C ASP A 220 21.12 -25.24 -28.76
N SER A 221 21.62 -24.14 -29.33
CA SER A 221 23.03 -23.72 -29.28
C SER A 221 23.32 -22.53 -28.35
N TYR A 222 22.31 -21.84 -27.82
CA TYR A 222 22.52 -20.84 -26.76
C TYR A 222 22.56 -21.53 -25.40
N GLY A 223 23.59 -22.35 -25.18
CA GLY A 223 24.00 -22.68 -23.83
C GLY A 223 24.33 -21.38 -23.09
N TYR A 224 24.16 -21.37 -21.77
CA TYR A 224 24.79 -20.38 -20.89
C TYR A 224 26.32 -20.54 -21.02
N GLU A 225 26.92 -20.19 -22.17
CA GLU A 225 28.37 -20.07 -22.29
C GLU A 225 28.80 -18.98 -21.30
N ASP A 226 29.87 -19.28 -20.56
CA ASP A 226 30.37 -18.48 -19.44
C ASP A 226 30.19 -16.98 -19.67
N CYS A 227 29.24 -16.40 -18.95
CA CYS A 227 28.95 -14.95 -18.89
C CYS A 227 30.17 -14.10 -18.48
N GLU A 228 31.30 -14.74 -18.18
CA GLU A 228 32.59 -14.13 -17.89
C GLU A 228 33.27 -13.60 -19.16
N ASP A 229 33.04 -14.20 -20.34
CA ASP A 229 33.71 -13.81 -21.58
C ASP A 229 32.85 -13.00 -22.55
N GLY A 230 31.51 -13.10 -22.45
CA GLY A 230 30.57 -12.28 -23.21
C GLY A 230 29.53 -11.64 -22.30
N ASP A 231 29.58 -10.32 -22.13
CA ASP A 231 28.64 -9.57 -21.27
C ASP A 231 27.31 -9.27 -21.98
N TRP A 232 26.71 -10.27 -22.63
CA TRP A 232 25.54 -10.11 -23.51
C TRP A 232 24.29 -9.63 -22.76
N TRP A 233 24.27 -9.75 -21.43
CA TRP A 233 23.14 -9.41 -20.55
C TRP A 233 23.40 -8.19 -19.65
N GLY A 234 24.56 -7.52 -19.81
CA GLY A 234 24.98 -6.45 -18.90
C GLY A 234 25.22 -6.93 -17.47
N TYR A 235 25.59 -8.20 -17.29
CA TYR A 235 25.88 -8.81 -16.00
C TYR A 235 27.06 -8.11 -15.31
N LYS A 236 28.13 -7.77 -16.03
CA LYS A 236 29.28 -7.08 -15.42
C LYS A 236 28.92 -5.66 -14.99
N ASP A 237 28.10 -4.96 -15.77
CA ASP A 237 27.53 -3.69 -15.37
C ASP A 237 26.60 -3.83 -14.16
N GLY A 238 25.76 -4.87 -14.12
CA GLY A 238 24.92 -5.22 -12.97
C GLY A 238 25.73 -5.52 -11.70
N VAL A 239 26.85 -6.22 -11.80
CA VAL A 239 27.77 -6.48 -10.68
C VAL A 239 28.43 -5.18 -10.22
N ARG A 240 28.90 -4.32 -11.13
CA ARG A 240 29.46 -3.00 -10.78
C ARG A 240 28.43 -2.14 -10.03
N ASP A 241 27.19 -2.14 -10.50
CA ASP A 241 26.10 -1.39 -9.89
C ASP A 241 25.73 -1.98 -8.51
N ALA A 242 25.72 -3.31 -8.39
CA ALA A 242 25.57 -4.02 -7.12
C ALA A 242 26.70 -3.72 -6.13
N GLU A 243 27.96 -3.64 -6.57
CA GLU A 243 29.09 -3.23 -5.73
C GLU A 243 28.91 -1.81 -5.19
N ALA A 244 28.49 -0.88 -6.06
CA ALA A 244 28.24 0.51 -5.67
C ALA A 244 27.09 0.62 -4.66
N LEU A 245 25.98 -0.08 -4.92
CA LEU A 245 24.82 -0.13 -4.02
C LEU A 245 25.19 -0.79 -2.69
N LEU A 246 25.91 -1.91 -2.70
CA LEU A 246 26.34 -2.61 -1.50
C LEU A 246 27.30 -1.74 -0.67
N LYS A 247 28.23 -1.03 -1.31
CA LYS A 247 29.13 -0.09 -0.62
C LYS A 247 28.37 1.06 0.05
N LEU A 248 27.34 1.59 -0.62
CA LEU A 248 26.45 2.59 -0.04
C LEU A 248 25.70 2.02 1.18
N LEU A 249 25.01 0.89 1.03
CA LEU A 249 24.23 0.27 2.09
C LEU A 249 25.08 -0.12 3.29
N THR A 250 26.25 -0.73 3.06
CA THR A 250 27.17 -1.15 4.12
C THR A 250 27.75 0.04 4.87
N ALA A 251 27.80 1.26 4.31
CA ALA A 251 28.21 2.44 5.07
C ALA A 251 27.24 2.79 6.22
N HIS A 252 25.95 2.43 6.07
CA HIS A 252 24.89 2.78 7.02
C HIS A 252 24.35 1.59 7.81
N TYR A 253 24.43 0.39 7.25
CA TYR A 253 23.74 -0.79 7.76
C TYR A 253 24.64 -2.03 7.79
N ILE A 254 24.17 -3.06 8.49
CA ILE A 254 24.69 -4.42 8.35
C ILE A 254 23.91 -5.09 7.22
N VAL A 255 24.62 -5.52 6.18
CA VAL A 255 24.06 -6.10 4.95
C VAL A 255 24.48 -7.55 4.84
N THR A 256 23.50 -8.47 4.79
CA THR A 256 23.76 -9.92 4.86
C THR A 256 23.02 -10.71 3.81
N ARG A 257 23.59 -11.85 3.44
CA ARG A 257 22.94 -12.94 2.71
C ARG A 257 22.94 -14.18 3.61
N GLY A 258 21.76 -14.59 4.06
CA GLY A 258 21.68 -15.61 5.12
C GLY A 258 22.39 -15.14 6.38
N ASN A 259 23.47 -15.83 6.77
CA ASN A 259 24.28 -15.50 7.94
C ASN A 259 25.65 -14.89 7.61
N ALA A 260 25.95 -14.65 6.33
CA ALA A 260 27.23 -14.10 5.88
C ALA A 260 27.08 -12.63 5.44
N PRO A 261 28.16 -11.82 5.49
CA PRO A 261 28.19 -10.53 4.83
C PRO A 261 27.82 -10.70 3.35
N ALA A 262 26.94 -9.84 2.87
CA ALA A 262 26.54 -9.89 1.46
C ALA A 262 27.70 -9.48 0.54
N THR A 263 27.67 -10.01 -0.67
CA THR A 263 28.58 -9.69 -1.77
C THR A 263 27.81 -9.11 -2.95
N ALA A 264 28.51 -8.50 -3.91
CA ALA A 264 27.87 -7.96 -5.11
C ALA A 264 27.14 -9.05 -5.92
N HIS A 265 27.65 -10.28 -5.93
CA HIS A 265 27.00 -11.42 -6.59
C HIS A 265 25.70 -11.87 -5.92
N ASP A 266 25.48 -11.52 -4.64
CA ASP A 266 24.20 -11.78 -3.97
C ASP A 266 23.10 -10.79 -4.40
N LEU A 267 23.49 -9.57 -4.78
CA LEU A 267 22.63 -8.54 -5.39
C LEU A 267 22.55 -8.64 -6.91
N ALA A 268 23.55 -9.27 -7.54
CA ALA A 268 23.63 -9.50 -8.97
C ALA A 268 23.89 -10.98 -9.26
N PRO A 269 22.89 -11.86 -9.07
CA PRO A 269 23.04 -13.28 -9.37
C PRO A 269 23.24 -13.48 -10.88
N LYS A 270 23.95 -14.57 -11.23
CA LYS A 270 24.15 -14.97 -12.64
C LYS A 270 22.86 -15.39 -13.34
N ASP A 271 21.84 -15.82 -12.57
CA ASP A 271 20.52 -16.17 -13.09
C ASP A 271 19.64 -14.92 -13.23
N PRO A 272 19.28 -14.49 -14.46
CA PRO A 272 18.50 -13.28 -14.68
C PRO A 272 17.04 -13.41 -14.19
N HIS A 273 16.53 -14.62 -13.90
CA HIS A 273 15.18 -14.80 -13.37
C HIS A 273 15.05 -14.46 -11.90
N GLN A 274 16.15 -14.51 -11.16
CA GLN A 274 16.13 -14.30 -9.73
C GLN A 274 16.61 -12.89 -9.42
N PRO A 275 15.76 -12.02 -8.84
CA PRO A 275 16.26 -10.76 -8.32
C PRO A 275 17.30 -11.05 -7.24
N GLY A 276 18.45 -10.39 -7.34
CA GLY A 276 19.41 -10.41 -6.26
C GLY A 276 18.81 -9.71 -5.04
N HIS A 277 19.09 -10.25 -3.86
CA HIS A 277 18.53 -9.69 -2.64
C HIS A 277 19.43 -9.87 -1.43
N VAL A 278 19.44 -8.84 -0.60
CA VAL A 278 20.21 -8.79 0.63
C VAL A 278 19.34 -8.29 1.77
N ARG A 279 19.59 -8.84 2.95
CA ARG A 279 18.89 -8.45 4.18
C ARG A 279 19.61 -7.26 4.82
N ILE A 280 18.82 -6.28 5.26
CA ILE A 280 19.29 -5.10 5.98
C ILE A 280 18.95 -5.21 7.47
N THR A 281 19.91 -4.86 8.31
CA THR A 281 19.71 -4.66 9.75
C THR A 281 20.49 -3.43 10.23
N LEU A 282 20.05 -2.84 11.35
CA LEU A 282 20.74 -1.71 11.96
C LEU A 282 22.11 -2.14 12.48
N ARG A 283 23.12 -1.28 12.32
CA ARG A 283 24.37 -1.39 13.06
C ARG A 283 24.07 -1.16 14.55
N SER A 284 24.57 -2.03 15.41
CA SER A 284 24.53 -1.78 16.86
C SER A 284 25.31 -0.51 17.16
N ALA A 285 24.80 0.35 18.06
CA ALA A 285 25.42 1.64 18.39
C ALA A 285 26.89 1.50 18.85
N ASP A 286 27.28 0.32 19.37
CA ASP A 286 28.64 0.01 19.82
C ASP A 286 29.67 -0.16 18.68
N GLU A 287 29.24 -0.38 17.42
CA GLU A 287 30.14 -0.54 16.27
C GLU A 287 30.47 0.78 15.55
N LEU A 288 29.85 1.90 15.96
CA LEU A 288 30.03 3.22 15.33
C LEU A 288 31.10 4.09 16.03
N MET A 289 31.74 3.61 17.08
CA MET A 289 32.89 4.28 17.68
C MET A 289 34.14 3.98 16.84
N PRO A 290 34.81 4.98 16.24
CA PRO A 290 36.12 4.74 15.67
C PRO A 290 37.05 4.26 16.79
N THR A 291 37.66 3.09 16.62
CA THR A 291 38.77 2.66 17.45
C THR A 291 39.89 3.68 17.28
N VAL A 292 40.00 4.60 18.22
CA VAL A 292 41.21 5.39 18.41
C VAL A 292 42.26 4.43 18.92
N SER A 293 43.22 4.10 18.07
CA SER A 293 44.46 3.40 18.42
C SER A 293 45.62 4.21 17.88
#